data_AF-A0A4Y9XQV5-F1
#
_entry.id   AF-A0A4Y9XQV5-F1
#
_cell.length_a   1.000
_cell.length_b   1.000
_cell.length_c   1.000
_cell.angle_alpha   90.00
_cell.angle_beta   90.00
_cell.angle_gamma   90.00
#
_symmetry.space_group_name_H-M   'P 1'
#
loop_
_entity.id
_entity.type
_entity.pdbx_description
1 polymer ?
#
loop_
_entity_poly.entity_id
_entity_poly.type
_entity_poly.pdbx_seq_one_letter_code
_entity_poly.pdbx_strand_id
1 'polypeptide(L)'
;MQFPKSTKPGSYQPHKSREPEDKTTRIGTIRQTLATRKGKNLKHIVDLKCAVTKSIEEMELPRAAMGIIPDSEEQDLRVCRTLILKRYERLEAIGSAGGFHTVFVDVIRAHHWVYETSKILHGNISINNIMWFIEDGQVIGVLCDLDLAEDHSNGDVQSIRPAKVVNASLLQETSTSEKMAKPSNEQQSQTNAEQVPGSMTVPPESEHLQKPRYRTGTGPFMALDLLREGIPPMHKYRHDLESFLYVYVYTVAGYTPTDRTFRPIKQWQLDSLVAIGKAKHWFLTDTKEKEQVFAFTHEDFKPLLQPGSFLTELIRLFRAVERKMDEIKDLEDARWFGSAEDVEAEISEVEEKRDKMVTYSKFMRILGASEDM
;
A
#
# COMPACT_ATOMS: atom_id res chain seq x y z
N MET A 1 38.56 7.46 13.33
CA MET A 1 37.69 6.96 12.26
C MET A 1 36.27 6.87 12.80
N GLN A 2 35.36 7.75 12.34
CA GLN A 2 33.93 7.57 12.56
C GLN A 2 33.38 6.74 11.41
N PHE A 3 32.73 5.62 11.71
CA PHE A 3 31.91 4.94 10.72
C PHE A 3 30.65 5.78 10.45
N PRO A 4 30.24 5.95 9.19
CA PRO A 4 29.03 6.69 8.88
C PRO A 4 27.81 5.98 9.48
N LYS A 5 26.88 6.74 10.07
CA LYS A 5 25.59 6.20 10.49
C LYS A 5 24.86 5.70 9.25
N SER A 6 24.76 4.38 9.11
CA SER A 6 23.93 3.73 8.10
C SER A 6 22.47 4.12 8.31
N THR A 7 21.97 5.06 7.51
CA THR A 7 20.55 5.21 7.23
C THR A 7 20.11 3.97 6.46
N LYS A 8 19.75 2.91 7.20
CA LYS A 8 19.20 1.70 6.59
C LYS A 8 17.86 2.05 5.91
N PRO A 9 17.58 1.53 4.70
CA PRO A 9 16.21 1.47 4.22
C PRO A 9 15.38 0.69 5.25
N GLY A 10 14.12 1.08 5.45
CA GLY A 10 13.26 0.48 6.46
C GLY A 10 13.19 -1.04 6.29
N SER A 11 13.82 -1.78 7.20
CA SER A 11 13.80 -3.25 7.14
C SER A 11 12.43 -3.73 7.60
N TYR A 12 11.59 -4.13 6.65
CA TYR A 12 10.25 -4.69 6.83
C TYR A 12 10.32 -6.01 7.62
N GLN A 13 10.46 -5.94 8.95
CA GLN A 13 10.33 -7.08 9.85
C GLN A 13 8.95 -7.08 10.51
N PRO A 14 8.28 -8.24 10.68
CA PRO A 14 6.92 -8.29 11.19
C PRO A 14 6.83 -7.72 12.61
N HIS A 15 5.98 -6.72 12.82
CA HIS A 15 5.67 -6.21 14.15
C HIS A 15 4.59 -7.09 14.81
N LYS A 16 4.74 -7.34 16.12
CA LYS A 16 3.88 -8.24 16.92
C LYS A 16 2.40 -7.84 16.87
N SER A 17 2.10 -6.54 16.81
CA SER A 17 0.72 -6.01 16.76
C SER A 17 0.06 -6.05 15.39
N ARG A 18 0.78 -6.38 14.30
CA ARG A 18 0.14 -6.67 13.01
C ARG A 18 -0.50 -8.05 13.06
N GLU A 19 -1.64 -8.25 12.42
CA GLU A 19 -2.19 -9.60 12.27
C GLU A 19 -1.21 -10.50 11.47
N PRO A 20 -1.12 -11.80 11.79
CA PRO A 20 -0.37 -12.76 10.97
C PRO A 20 -1.08 -13.10 9.66
N GLU A 21 -0.32 -13.60 8.70
CA GLU A 21 -0.83 -14.13 7.43
C GLU A 21 -1.19 -15.62 7.53
N ASP A 22 -1.71 -16.07 8.67
CA ASP A 22 -1.87 -17.51 8.92
C ASP A 22 -3.26 -18.06 8.57
N LYS A 23 -3.42 -19.37 8.78
CA LYS A 23 -4.66 -20.11 8.55
C LYS A 23 -5.74 -19.78 9.59
N THR A 24 -5.37 -19.16 10.70
CA THR A 24 -6.26 -18.87 11.84
C THR A 24 -6.79 -17.43 11.80
N THR A 25 -6.13 -16.54 11.05
CA THR A 25 -6.38 -15.10 11.06
C THR A 25 -6.84 -14.59 9.69
N ARG A 26 -5.95 -14.46 8.70
CA ARG A 26 -6.25 -13.72 7.46
C ARG A 26 -6.36 -14.59 6.21
N ILE A 27 -5.27 -15.25 5.78
CA ILE A 27 -5.28 -16.09 4.56
C ILE A 27 -6.26 -17.26 4.72
N GLY A 28 -6.31 -17.88 5.89
CA GLY A 28 -7.28 -18.96 6.16
C GLY A 28 -8.73 -18.50 6.07
N THR A 29 -9.07 -17.38 6.71
CA THR A 29 -10.42 -16.78 6.70
C THR A 29 -10.86 -16.40 5.29
N ILE A 30 -10.00 -15.74 4.52
CA ILE A 30 -10.25 -15.41 3.11
C ILE A 30 -10.53 -16.68 2.30
N ARG A 31 -9.68 -17.71 2.42
CA ARG A 31 -9.87 -18.98 1.71
C ARG A 31 -11.14 -19.71 2.16
N GLN A 32 -11.51 -19.65 3.44
CA GLN A 32 -12.73 -20.28 3.94
C GLN A 32 -13.99 -19.60 3.38
N THR A 33 -14.03 -18.26 3.37
CA THR A 33 -15.18 -17.50 2.85
C THR A 33 -15.25 -17.55 1.31
N LEU A 34 -14.11 -17.58 0.61
CA LEU A 34 -14.08 -17.85 -0.82
C LEU A 34 -14.55 -19.27 -1.14
N ALA A 35 -14.21 -20.28 -0.33
CA ALA A 35 -14.64 -21.65 -0.55
C ALA A 35 -16.16 -21.80 -0.54
N THR A 36 -16.83 -21.11 0.40
CA THR A 36 -18.30 -21.16 0.52
C THR A 36 -19.01 -20.30 -0.51
N ARG A 37 -18.49 -19.11 -0.86
CA ARG A 37 -19.18 -18.17 -1.77
C ARG A 37 -18.79 -18.35 -3.25
N LYS A 38 -17.52 -18.59 -3.56
CA LYS A 38 -16.94 -18.61 -4.93
C LYS A 38 -15.74 -19.56 -5.05
N GLY A 39 -15.93 -20.84 -4.71
CA GLY A 39 -14.84 -21.83 -4.60
C GLY A 39 -13.92 -21.97 -5.82
N LYS A 40 -14.40 -21.66 -7.04
CA LYS A 40 -13.56 -21.63 -8.25
C LYS A 40 -12.37 -20.65 -8.16
N ASN A 41 -12.49 -19.58 -7.37
CA ASN A 41 -11.43 -18.56 -7.22
C ASN A 41 -10.32 -18.96 -6.23
N LEU A 42 -10.47 -20.07 -5.48
CA LEU A 42 -9.48 -20.50 -4.48
C LEU A 42 -8.08 -20.79 -5.04
N LYS A 43 -7.99 -21.16 -6.31
CA LYS A 43 -6.72 -21.41 -7.00
C LYS A 43 -5.94 -20.13 -7.32
N HIS A 44 -6.62 -18.97 -7.36
CA HIS A 44 -6.03 -17.67 -7.62
C HIS A 44 -5.60 -16.92 -6.34
N ILE A 45 -5.78 -17.54 -5.17
CA ILE A 45 -5.23 -17.06 -3.89
C ILE A 45 -4.18 -18.05 -3.42
N VAL A 46 -3.11 -17.53 -2.82
CA VAL A 46 -2.01 -18.32 -2.25
C VAL A 46 -2.51 -19.45 -1.33
N ASP A 47 -1.92 -20.64 -1.46
CA ASP A 47 -2.29 -21.88 -0.77
C ASP A 47 -1.31 -22.15 0.39
N LEU A 48 -1.63 -21.58 1.55
CA LEU A 48 -0.89 -21.75 2.80
C LEU A 48 -1.09 -23.15 3.39
N LYS A 49 0.02 -23.88 3.57
CA LYS A 49 0.05 -25.23 4.17
C LYS A 49 0.28 -25.19 5.67
N CYS A 50 1.21 -24.36 6.13
CA CYS A 50 1.56 -24.19 7.53
C CYS A 50 2.06 -22.77 7.77
N ALA A 51 1.79 -22.22 8.95
CA ALA A 51 2.36 -20.97 9.42
C ALA A 51 2.82 -21.17 10.86
N VAL A 52 3.97 -20.61 11.21
CA VAL A 52 4.52 -20.61 12.55
C VAL A 52 4.98 -19.18 12.86
N THR A 53 4.42 -18.59 13.91
CA THR A 53 4.91 -17.32 14.48
C THR A 53 5.69 -17.65 15.74
N LYS A 54 6.86 -17.04 15.91
CA LYS A 54 7.65 -17.12 17.15
C LYS A 54 8.12 -15.74 17.60
N SER A 55 8.11 -15.49 18.91
CA SER A 55 8.74 -14.35 19.53
C SER A 55 10.28 -14.47 19.51
N ILE A 56 10.97 -13.42 19.95
CA ILE A 56 12.44 -13.43 20.05
C ILE A 56 12.94 -14.37 21.17
N GLU A 57 12.13 -14.53 22.22
CA GLU A 57 12.32 -15.45 23.33
C GLU A 57 12.09 -16.90 22.89
N GLU A 58 11.01 -17.20 22.18
CA GLU A 58 10.67 -18.55 21.67
C GLU A 58 11.62 -19.08 20.57
N MET A 59 12.47 -18.20 20.05
CA MET A 59 13.57 -18.52 19.12
C MET A 59 14.93 -18.60 19.82
N GLU A 60 15.00 -18.34 21.13
CA GLU A 60 16.25 -18.34 21.91
C GLU A 60 17.34 -17.44 21.32
N LEU A 61 16.97 -16.34 20.65
CA LEU A 61 17.95 -15.49 19.96
C LEU A 61 18.86 -14.79 20.99
N PRO A 62 20.17 -14.59 20.68
CA PRO A 62 21.13 -14.03 21.62
C PRO A 62 20.71 -12.70 22.27
N ARG A 63 19.93 -11.88 21.56
CA ARG A 63 19.40 -10.62 22.08
C ARG A 63 18.49 -10.80 23.30
N ALA A 64 17.63 -11.84 23.31
CA ALA A 64 16.79 -12.17 24.44
C ALA A 64 17.63 -12.69 25.62
N ALA A 65 18.58 -13.58 25.35
CA ALA A 65 19.51 -14.12 26.36
C ALA A 65 20.41 -13.04 27.01
N MET A 66 20.76 -11.97 26.27
CA MET A 66 21.53 -10.84 26.78
C MET A 66 20.68 -9.78 27.52
N GLY A 67 19.35 -9.96 27.60
CA GLY A 67 18.46 -8.95 28.18
C GLY A 67 18.36 -7.65 27.38
N ILE A 68 18.83 -7.61 26.12
CA ILE A 68 18.77 -6.43 25.24
C ILE A 68 17.44 -6.41 24.48
N ILE A 69 16.36 -6.60 25.23
CA ILE A 69 14.99 -6.32 24.79
C ILE A 69 14.82 -4.79 24.87
N PRO A 70 14.20 -4.11 23.90
CA PRO A 70 13.95 -2.68 24.01
C PRO A 70 13.07 -2.39 25.22
N ASP A 71 13.65 -1.79 26.27
CA ASP A 71 12.88 -1.12 27.30
C ASP A 71 12.13 0.05 26.67
N SER A 72 10.90 0.28 27.15
CA SER A 72 9.89 1.26 26.70
C SER A 72 9.11 0.93 25.41
N GLU A 73 7.80 0.79 25.63
CA GLU A 73 6.68 0.75 24.70
C GLU A 73 6.52 -0.48 23.78
N GLU A 74 5.28 -0.97 23.68
CA GLU A 74 4.86 -2.14 22.87
C GLU A 74 4.98 -1.92 21.34
N GLN A 75 5.64 -0.83 20.92
CA GLN A 75 5.65 -0.30 19.56
C GLN A 75 6.77 -0.84 18.64
N ASP A 76 7.76 -1.59 19.17
CA ASP A 76 8.81 -2.20 18.34
C ASP A 76 9.10 -3.69 18.64
N LEU A 77 8.13 -4.41 19.19
CA LEU A 77 8.22 -5.86 19.37
C LEU A 77 8.15 -6.57 18.01
N ARG A 78 9.26 -7.16 17.55
CA ARG A 78 9.31 -7.95 16.31
C ARG A 78 9.08 -9.44 16.57
N VAL A 79 8.38 -10.10 15.64
CA VAL A 79 8.16 -11.56 15.65
C VAL A 79 8.69 -12.17 14.36
N CYS A 80 9.21 -13.39 14.43
CA CYS A 80 9.52 -14.18 13.24
C CYS A 80 8.26 -14.90 12.77
N ARG A 81 7.97 -14.83 11.48
CA ARG A 81 6.87 -15.52 10.83
C ARG A 81 7.43 -16.41 9.74
N THR A 82 7.23 -17.71 9.87
CA THR A 82 7.61 -18.71 8.87
C THR A 82 6.35 -19.25 8.22
N LEU A 83 6.21 -19.03 6.91
CA LEU A 83 5.08 -19.50 6.11
C LEU A 83 5.54 -20.61 5.16
N ILE A 84 4.82 -21.72 5.14
CA ILE A 84 5.01 -22.81 4.18
C ILE A 84 3.83 -22.76 3.20
N LEU A 85 4.13 -22.35 1.97
CA LEU A 85 3.16 -22.15 0.89
C LEU A 85 3.29 -23.28 -0.15
N LYS A 86 2.25 -23.50 -0.97
CA LYS A 86 2.41 -24.18 -2.26
C LYS A 86 3.50 -23.44 -3.06
N ARG A 87 4.37 -24.18 -3.76
CA ARG A 87 5.36 -23.56 -4.66
C ARG A 87 4.62 -22.94 -5.86
N TYR A 88 4.91 -21.67 -6.11
CA TYR A 88 4.53 -20.94 -7.32
C TYR A 88 5.77 -20.42 -8.02
N GLU A 89 5.65 -20.11 -9.31
CA GLU A 89 6.69 -19.43 -10.07
C GLU A 89 6.45 -17.91 -10.06
N ARG A 90 7.54 -17.14 -10.07
CA ARG A 90 7.47 -15.67 -10.11
C ARG A 90 6.94 -15.19 -11.45
N LEU A 91 6.31 -14.02 -11.45
CA LEU A 91 5.85 -13.35 -12.67
C LEU A 91 6.96 -13.22 -13.74
N GLU A 92 8.20 -12.97 -13.31
CA GLU A 92 9.41 -12.96 -14.15
C GLU A 92 9.53 -14.18 -15.06
N ALA A 93 9.17 -15.37 -14.57
CA ALA A 93 9.36 -16.63 -15.27
C ALA A 93 8.31 -16.93 -16.36
N ILE A 94 7.27 -16.09 -16.51
CA ILE A 94 6.11 -16.39 -17.38
C ILE A 94 6.45 -16.51 -18.87
N GLY A 95 7.52 -15.84 -19.32
CA GLY A 95 8.13 -16.03 -20.64
C GLY A 95 7.27 -15.63 -21.84
N SER A 96 6.12 -14.98 -21.65
CA SER A 96 5.23 -14.56 -22.74
C SER A 96 4.29 -13.41 -22.33
N ALA A 97 3.99 -12.52 -23.28
CA ALA A 97 3.00 -11.45 -23.08
C ALA A 97 1.58 -11.99 -22.87
N GLY A 98 1.20 -13.06 -23.58
CA GLY A 98 -0.09 -13.73 -23.44
C GLY A 98 -0.27 -14.38 -22.07
N GLY A 99 0.72 -15.15 -21.60
CA GLY A 99 0.70 -15.76 -20.27
C GLY A 99 0.66 -14.71 -19.16
N PHE A 100 1.40 -13.59 -19.31
CA PHE A 100 1.30 -12.46 -18.40
C PHE A 100 -0.12 -11.89 -18.33
N HIS A 101 -0.77 -11.67 -19.48
CA HIS A 101 -2.14 -11.15 -19.51
C HIS A 101 -3.13 -12.09 -18.84
N THR A 102 -3.04 -13.41 -19.06
CA THR A 102 -3.84 -14.41 -18.34
C THR A 102 -3.65 -14.31 -16.82
N VAL A 103 -2.40 -14.33 -16.35
CA VAL A 103 -2.07 -14.20 -14.92
C VAL A 103 -2.63 -12.90 -14.33
N PHE A 104 -2.53 -11.80 -15.05
CA PHE A 104 -2.99 -10.48 -14.63
C PHE A 104 -4.51 -10.41 -14.47
N VAL A 105 -5.27 -10.96 -15.43
CA VAL A 105 -6.75 -11.01 -15.35
C VAL A 105 -7.19 -11.90 -14.18
N ASP A 106 -6.54 -13.05 -13.99
CA ASP A 106 -6.81 -13.96 -12.88
C ASP A 106 -6.65 -13.31 -11.50
N VAL A 107 -5.56 -12.55 -11.27
CA VAL A 107 -5.34 -11.89 -9.97
C VAL A 107 -6.27 -10.72 -9.71
N ILE A 108 -6.78 -10.04 -10.75
CA ILE A 108 -7.82 -9.02 -10.59
C ILE A 108 -9.15 -9.66 -10.18
N ARG A 109 -9.53 -10.80 -10.78
CA ARG A 109 -10.70 -11.58 -10.34
C ARG A 109 -10.54 -12.05 -8.89
N ALA A 110 -9.34 -12.53 -8.53
CA ALA A 110 -9.02 -12.95 -7.18
C ALA A 110 -9.20 -11.80 -6.18
N HIS A 111 -8.60 -10.64 -6.46
CA HIS A 111 -8.72 -9.42 -5.66
C HIS A 111 -10.17 -8.97 -5.50
N HIS A 112 -10.93 -8.88 -6.59
CA HIS A 112 -12.35 -8.54 -6.55
C HIS A 112 -13.15 -9.50 -5.67
N TRP A 113 -12.92 -10.81 -5.81
CA TRP A 113 -13.64 -11.78 -4.99
C TRP A 113 -13.23 -11.75 -3.52
N VAL A 114 -11.96 -11.49 -3.18
CA VAL A 114 -11.52 -11.23 -1.79
C VAL A 114 -12.27 -10.02 -1.20
N TYR A 115 -12.36 -8.93 -1.96
CA TYR A 115 -13.09 -7.74 -1.52
C TYR A 115 -14.60 -7.99 -1.40
N GLU A 116 -15.23 -8.70 -2.33
CA GLU A 116 -16.67 -9.00 -2.24
C GLU A 116 -17.03 -10.06 -1.20
N THR A 117 -16.13 -11.01 -0.89
CA THR A 117 -16.38 -11.99 0.16
C THR A 117 -16.07 -11.47 1.56
N SER A 118 -15.03 -10.66 1.71
CA SER A 118 -14.43 -10.35 3.01
C SER A 118 -14.22 -8.85 3.27
N LYS A 119 -14.47 -7.97 2.29
CA LYS A 119 -14.21 -6.51 2.35
C LYS A 119 -12.76 -6.19 2.75
N ILE A 120 -11.83 -7.02 2.27
CA ILE A 120 -10.39 -6.84 2.45
C ILE A 120 -9.80 -6.20 1.19
N LEU A 121 -9.07 -5.10 1.37
CA LEU A 121 -8.21 -4.48 0.36
C LEU A 121 -6.77 -4.97 0.54
N HIS A 122 -6.01 -5.06 -0.55
CA HIS A 122 -4.69 -5.72 -0.52
C HIS A 122 -3.56 -4.78 -0.07
N GLY A 123 -3.58 -3.50 -0.46
CA GLY A 123 -2.60 -2.50 -0.02
C GLY A 123 -1.18 -2.64 -0.59
N ASN A 124 -0.83 -3.76 -1.25
CA ASN A 124 0.51 -4.05 -1.75
C ASN A 124 0.51 -4.87 -3.06
N ILE A 125 -0.36 -4.53 -4.01
CA ILE A 125 -0.33 -5.11 -5.36
C ILE A 125 1.02 -4.76 -6.03
N SER A 126 1.80 -5.78 -6.39
CA SER A 126 3.14 -5.62 -6.99
C SER A 126 3.52 -6.84 -7.84
N ILE A 127 4.55 -6.70 -8.70
CA ILE A 127 5.09 -7.82 -9.49
C ILE A 127 5.67 -8.97 -8.65
N ASN A 128 6.01 -8.72 -7.37
CA ASN A 128 6.53 -9.73 -6.45
C ASN A 128 5.39 -10.58 -5.84
N ASN A 129 4.20 -9.97 -5.73
CA ASN A 129 3.03 -10.53 -5.04
C ASN A 129 2.04 -11.17 -6.00
N ILE A 130 2.31 -11.04 -7.31
CA ILE A 130 1.63 -11.75 -8.39
C ILE A 130 2.55 -12.91 -8.80
N MET A 131 2.04 -14.13 -8.64
CA MET A 131 2.73 -15.38 -8.98
C MET A 131 1.85 -16.21 -9.91
N TRP A 132 2.37 -17.33 -10.39
CA TRP A 132 1.61 -18.24 -11.24
C TRP A 132 2.04 -19.70 -11.06
N PHE A 133 1.22 -20.61 -11.56
CA PHE A 133 1.58 -22.02 -11.71
C PHE A 133 0.82 -22.64 -12.90
N ILE A 134 1.10 -23.91 -13.19
CA ILE A 134 0.37 -24.68 -14.20
C ILE A 134 -0.57 -25.66 -13.50
N GLU A 135 -1.84 -25.66 -13.90
CA GLU A 135 -2.86 -26.62 -13.48
C GLU A 135 -3.53 -27.15 -14.76
N ASP A 136 -3.55 -28.47 -14.96
CA ASP A 136 -4.15 -29.13 -16.14
C ASP A 136 -3.70 -28.53 -17.50
N GLY A 137 -2.42 -28.13 -17.58
CA GLY A 137 -1.82 -27.50 -18.77
C GLY A 137 -2.16 -26.01 -18.95
N GLN A 138 -2.96 -25.42 -18.07
CA GLN A 138 -3.33 -24.00 -18.09
C GLN A 138 -2.46 -23.19 -17.14
N VAL A 139 -2.08 -21.98 -17.57
CA VAL A 139 -1.45 -20.98 -16.70
C VAL A 139 -2.52 -20.40 -15.77
N ILE A 140 -2.29 -20.44 -14.46
CA ILE A 140 -3.17 -19.90 -13.42
C ILE A 140 -2.43 -18.79 -12.67
N GLY A 141 -2.98 -17.58 -12.68
CA GLY A 141 -2.48 -16.46 -11.88
C GLY A 141 -2.88 -16.56 -10.41
N VAL A 142 -1.98 -16.12 -9.51
CA VAL A 142 -2.13 -16.24 -8.05
C VAL A 142 -1.70 -14.95 -7.36
N LEU A 143 -2.54 -14.48 -6.43
CA LEU A 143 -2.28 -13.33 -5.59
C LEU A 143 -1.80 -13.78 -4.19
N CYS A 144 -0.70 -13.18 -3.75
CA CYS A 144 0.07 -13.49 -2.53
C CYS A 144 0.28 -12.22 -1.69
N ASP A 145 0.79 -12.35 -0.46
CA ASP A 145 1.25 -11.23 0.40
C ASP A 145 0.13 -10.27 0.85
N LEU A 146 -0.69 -10.73 1.80
CA LEU A 146 -1.81 -10.01 2.40
C LEU A 146 -1.44 -9.40 3.77
N ASP A 147 -0.14 -9.25 4.05
CA ASP A 147 0.44 -8.74 5.30
C ASP A 147 0.07 -7.26 5.57
N LEU A 148 -0.07 -6.48 4.49
CA LEU A 148 -0.45 -5.07 4.45
C LEU A 148 -1.92 -4.84 4.12
N ALA A 149 -2.72 -5.91 4.02
CA ALA A 149 -4.13 -5.79 3.68
C ALA A 149 -4.94 -5.03 4.75
N GLU A 150 -5.95 -4.28 4.34
CA GLU A 150 -6.83 -3.51 5.21
C GLU A 150 -8.23 -4.14 5.23
N ASP A 151 -8.84 -4.25 6.42
CA ASP A 151 -10.18 -4.80 6.62
C ASP A 151 -11.20 -3.66 6.73
N HIS A 152 -12.14 -3.61 5.79
CA HIS A 152 -13.21 -2.62 5.67
C HIS A 152 -14.59 -3.21 6.03
N SER A 153 -14.66 -4.34 6.72
CA SER A 153 -15.92 -4.96 7.17
C SER A 153 -16.77 -4.04 8.07
N ASN A 154 -16.13 -3.15 8.83
CA ASN A 154 -16.79 -2.12 9.65
C ASN A 154 -17.15 -0.83 8.87
N GLY A 155 -17.01 -0.84 7.54
CA GLY A 155 -17.25 0.29 6.66
C GLY A 155 -16.05 1.23 6.52
N ASP A 156 -16.08 2.06 5.48
CA ASP A 156 -15.16 3.18 5.36
C ASP A 156 -15.49 4.20 6.46
N VAL A 157 -14.64 4.25 7.50
CA VAL A 157 -14.64 5.37 8.44
C VAL A 157 -14.57 6.64 7.61
N GLN A 158 -15.58 7.52 7.74
CA GLN A 158 -15.68 8.71 6.91
C GLN A 158 -14.33 9.44 6.88
N SER A 159 -13.94 9.88 5.69
CA SER A 159 -12.71 10.64 5.47
C SER A 159 -12.87 12.05 6.04
N ILE A 160 -12.93 12.14 7.37
CA ILE A 160 -12.64 13.36 8.11
C ILE A 160 -11.22 13.72 7.72
N ARG A 161 -11.11 14.68 6.80
CA ARG A 161 -9.89 15.40 6.49
C ARG A 161 -9.35 15.88 7.84
N PRO A 162 -8.15 15.44 8.28
CA PRO A 162 -7.53 16.07 9.44
C PRO A 162 -7.39 17.54 9.07
N ALA A 163 -8.08 18.43 9.80
CA ALA A 163 -7.99 19.86 9.55
C ALA A 163 -6.50 20.20 9.51
N LYS A 164 -6.03 20.81 8.40
CA LYS A 164 -4.62 21.24 8.26
C LYS A 164 -4.28 22.02 9.53
N VAL A 165 -3.50 21.43 10.43
CA VAL A 165 -3.16 22.06 11.70
C VAL A 165 -2.29 23.26 11.35
N VAL A 166 -2.89 24.46 11.41
CA VAL A 166 -2.22 25.73 11.13
C VAL A 166 -1.34 26.11 12.32
N ASN A 167 -0.34 25.29 12.61
CA ASN A 167 0.76 25.60 13.50
C ASN A 167 2.05 25.70 12.68
N ALA A 168 2.10 26.74 11.85
CA ALA A 168 3.33 27.23 11.25
C ALA A 168 4.20 27.90 12.32
N SER A 169 4.72 27.13 13.28
CA SER A 169 5.81 27.47 14.22
C SER A 169 6.12 26.28 15.13
N LEU A 170 7.09 25.43 14.75
CA LEU A 170 8.02 24.68 15.62
C LEU A 170 8.73 23.53 14.87
N LEU A 171 9.52 23.86 13.85
CA LEU A 171 10.75 23.13 13.49
C LEU A 171 11.69 24.12 12.80
N GLN A 172 12.18 25.09 13.57
CA GLN A 172 13.27 25.94 13.12
C GLN A 172 14.59 25.17 13.32
N GLU A 173 15.37 25.04 12.25
CA GLU A 173 16.70 24.44 12.30
C GLU A 173 17.58 25.20 13.31
N THR A 174 18.14 24.51 14.29
CA THR A 174 19.24 25.04 15.09
C THR A 174 20.55 24.40 14.66
N SER A 175 21.34 25.22 13.99
CA SER A 175 22.68 24.89 13.51
C SER A 175 23.67 24.75 14.67
N THR A 176 24.78 24.08 14.35
CA THR A 176 25.92 23.80 15.22
C THR A 176 26.47 25.03 15.97
N SER A 177 26.76 24.87 17.26
CA SER A 177 27.69 25.71 18.03
C SER A 177 28.31 24.89 19.18
N GLU A 178 29.51 25.27 19.64
CA GLU A 178 30.43 24.38 20.36
C GLU A 178 30.32 24.37 21.90
N LYS A 179 30.76 23.25 22.49
CA LYS A 179 31.46 23.04 23.79
C LYS A 179 31.39 24.17 24.86
N MET A 180 31.01 23.82 26.10
CA MET A 180 31.97 23.57 27.21
C MET A 180 31.31 23.20 28.57
N ALA A 181 32.06 22.42 29.37
CA ALA A 181 32.11 22.37 30.85
C ALA A 181 30.89 21.96 31.73
N LYS A 182 31.09 20.87 32.48
CA LYS A 182 30.57 20.55 33.84
C LYS A 182 31.31 21.40 34.91
N PRO A 183 31.01 21.37 36.25
CA PRO A 183 30.18 20.45 37.08
C PRO A 183 29.05 21.21 37.86
N SER A 184 28.45 20.84 39.02
CA SER A 184 28.74 19.84 40.09
C SER A 184 27.50 19.48 40.96
N ASN A 185 27.61 18.38 41.72
CA ASN A 185 27.05 18.05 43.07
C ASN A 185 25.53 18.25 43.39
N GLU A 186 24.81 17.18 43.78
CA GLU A 186 24.43 16.78 45.18
C GLU A 186 23.23 17.57 45.75
N GLN A 187 22.30 17.04 46.57
CA GLN A 187 22.22 15.78 47.32
C GLN A 187 20.74 15.34 47.55
N GLN A 188 20.50 14.30 48.37
CA GLN A 188 19.21 13.61 48.59
C GLN A 188 18.17 14.42 49.39
N SER A 189 16.87 14.08 49.28
CA SER A 189 16.06 13.54 50.40
C SER A 189 14.63 13.15 50.02
N GLN A 190 14.07 12.19 50.77
CA GLN A 190 12.68 11.72 50.69
C GLN A 190 11.77 12.50 51.66
N THR A 191 10.45 12.57 51.41
CA THR A 191 9.40 12.34 52.43
C THR A 191 8.00 12.22 51.83
N ASN A 192 7.34 11.10 52.14
CA ASN A 192 5.93 10.84 52.49
C ASN A 192 4.72 11.58 51.85
N ALA A 193 3.62 10.83 51.83
CA ALA A 193 2.31 11.19 51.28
C ALA A 193 1.40 11.96 52.24
N GLU A 194 0.45 12.70 51.67
CA GLU A 194 -0.84 13.05 52.30
C GLU A 194 -1.98 12.82 51.30
N GLN A 195 -3.08 12.22 51.77
CA GLN A 195 -4.31 11.96 51.01
C GLN A 195 -5.45 12.80 51.57
N VAL A 196 -6.11 13.63 50.75
CA VAL A 196 -7.50 14.09 50.95
C VAL A 196 -8.12 14.48 49.58
N PRO A 197 -9.45 14.61 49.41
CA PRO A 197 -10.18 13.53 48.75
C PRO A 197 -11.01 13.95 47.52
N GLY A 198 -11.37 12.95 46.70
CA GLY A 198 -12.66 12.85 46.03
C GLY A 198 -13.12 13.95 45.07
N SER A 199 -13.01 13.69 43.77
CA SER A 199 -14.07 14.04 42.83
C SER A 199 -14.24 12.93 41.79
N MET A 200 -15.43 12.33 41.75
CA MET A 200 -15.80 11.40 40.69
C MET A 200 -16.14 12.20 39.43
N THR A 201 -15.23 12.24 38.47
CA THR A 201 -15.55 12.58 37.08
C THR A 201 -15.25 11.39 36.19
N VAL A 202 -16.33 10.75 35.72
CA VAL A 202 -16.27 9.72 34.67
C VAL A 202 -15.72 10.39 33.40
N PRO A 203 -14.61 9.89 32.80
CA PRO A 203 -14.18 10.38 31.49
C PRO A 203 -15.28 10.10 30.46
N PRO A 204 -15.63 11.05 29.58
CA PRO A 204 -16.63 10.81 28.55
C PRO A 204 -16.16 9.70 27.61
N GLU A 205 -17.11 8.88 27.16
CA GLU A 205 -16.83 7.76 26.26
C GLU A 205 -16.28 8.23 24.90
N SER A 206 -15.47 7.35 24.30
CA SER A 206 -15.13 7.31 22.86
C SER A 206 -14.32 8.46 22.23
N GLU A 207 -13.17 8.80 22.82
CA GLU A 207 -12.00 9.07 21.96
C GLU A 207 -11.59 7.77 21.23
N HIS A 208 -12.16 7.56 20.05
CA HIS A 208 -11.64 6.57 19.10
C HIS A 208 -10.23 7.00 18.67
N LEU A 209 -9.21 6.45 19.34
CA LEU A 209 -7.80 6.58 18.96
C LEU A 209 -7.65 6.26 17.47
N GLN A 210 -7.50 7.30 16.65
CA GLN A 210 -7.33 7.14 15.21
C GLN A 210 -6.02 6.38 14.97
N LYS A 211 -6.11 5.20 14.36
CA LYS A 211 -4.91 4.43 13.98
C LYS A 211 -4.00 5.33 13.11
N PRO A 212 -2.71 5.48 13.45
CA PRO A 212 -1.80 6.26 12.62
C PRO A 212 -1.75 5.68 11.20
N ARG A 213 -1.98 6.53 10.20
CA ARG A 213 -2.00 6.14 8.79
C ARG A 213 -0.58 6.18 8.23
N TYR A 214 -0.10 5.04 7.73
CA TYR A 214 1.24 4.89 7.18
C TYR A 214 1.19 4.73 5.66
N ARG A 215 2.20 5.23 4.94
CA ARG A 215 2.40 4.89 3.51
C ARG A 215 3.01 3.48 3.42
N THR A 216 2.16 2.47 3.41
CA THR A 216 2.54 1.06 3.24
C THR A 216 2.35 0.61 1.80
N GLY A 217 3.23 -0.29 1.33
CA GLY A 217 3.21 -0.83 -0.03
C GLY A 217 4.44 -0.44 -0.86
N THR A 218 4.52 -0.96 -2.08
CA THR A 218 5.69 -0.82 -2.96
C THR A 218 5.58 0.43 -3.86
N GLY A 219 6.44 1.44 -3.65
CA GLY A 219 6.38 2.76 -4.31
C GLY A 219 6.11 2.77 -5.83
N PRO A 220 6.86 2.00 -6.65
CA PRO A 220 6.59 1.85 -8.08
C PRO A 220 5.16 1.43 -8.45
N PHE A 221 4.43 0.75 -7.57
CA PHE A 221 3.07 0.27 -7.81
C PHE A 221 1.99 1.02 -7.00
N MET A 222 2.37 1.74 -5.95
CA MET A 222 1.45 2.51 -5.10
C MET A 222 0.61 3.55 -5.89
N ALA A 223 -0.66 3.71 -5.52
CA ALA A 223 -1.59 4.69 -6.09
C ALA A 223 -1.17 6.15 -5.86
N LEU A 224 -1.51 7.06 -6.79
CA LEU A 224 -1.07 8.46 -6.78
C LEU A 224 -1.44 9.21 -5.50
N ASP A 225 -2.66 9.02 -4.99
CA ASP A 225 -3.14 9.69 -3.78
C ASP A 225 -2.32 9.33 -2.53
N LEU A 226 -1.79 8.12 -2.45
CA LEU A 226 -0.96 7.64 -1.34
C LEU A 226 0.47 8.19 -1.43
N LEU A 227 0.91 8.56 -2.63
CA LEU A 227 2.23 9.13 -2.92
C LEU A 227 2.30 10.66 -2.70
N ARG A 228 1.17 11.37 -2.58
CA ARG A 228 1.16 12.84 -2.38
C ARG A 228 1.70 13.24 -1.01
N GLU A 229 2.11 14.50 -0.90
CA GLU A 229 2.50 15.15 0.37
C GLU A 229 1.32 15.21 1.36
N GLY A 230 1.60 15.29 2.66
CA GLY A 230 0.59 15.31 3.73
C GLY A 230 0.28 13.94 4.35
N ILE A 231 -0.88 13.83 5.00
CA ILE A 231 -1.39 12.60 5.61
C ILE A 231 -2.06 11.75 4.50
N PRO A 232 -1.68 10.48 4.31
CA PRO A 232 -2.31 9.65 3.28
C PRO A 232 -3.81 9.45 3.58
N PRO A 233 -4.67 9.44 2.54
CA PRO A 233 -6.08 9.08 2.71
C PRO A 233 -6.20 7.61 3.12
N MET A 234 -7.40 7.19 3.54
CA MET A 234 -7.69 5.77 3.68
C MET A 234 -7.54 5.06 2.34
N HIS A 235 -7.07 3.80 2.38
CA HIS A 235 -6.96 2.98 1.19
C HIS A 235 -8.36 2.68 0.65
N LYS A 236 -8.54 2.74 -0.66
CA LYS A 236 -9.84 2.54 -1.35
C LYS A 236 -9.69 1.45 -2.40
N TYR A 237 -10.80 0.79 -2.76
CA TYR A 237 -10.79 -0.26 -3.79
C TYR A 237 -10.12 0.18 -5.11
N ARG A 238 -10.31 1.44 -5.50
CA ARG A 238 -9.66 2.02 -6.69
C ARG A 238 -8.14 2.17 -6.58
N HIS A 239 -7.55 2.23 -5.38
CA HIS A 239 -6.10 2.32 -5.19
C HIS A 239 -5.42 0.98 -5.52
N ASP A 240 -6.04 -0.14 -5.18
CA ASP A 240 -5.57 -1.46 -5.64
C ASP A 240 -5.72 -1.59 -7.17
N LEU A 241 -6.83 -1.13 -7.75
CA LEU A 241 -7.00 -1.09 -9.21
C LEU A 241 -6.00 -0.16 -9.92
N GLU A 242 -5.64 0.97 -9.32
CA GLU A 242 -4.57 1.84 -9.82
C GLU A 242 -3.21 1.14 -9.74
N SER A 243 -2.99 0.37 -8.67
CA SER A 243 -1.77 -0.44 -8.52
C SER A 243 -1.68 -1.56 -9.57
N PHE A 244 -2.81 -2.16 -9.95
CA PHE A 244 -2.89 -3.06 -11.10
C PHE A 244 -2.56 -2.35 -12.43
N LEU A 245 -3.01 -1.12 -12.66
CA LEU A 245 -2.54 -0.33 -13.82
C LEU A 245 -1.02 -0.20 -13.80
N TYR A 246 -0.42 0.20 -12.68
CA TYR A 246 1.03 0.39 -12.60
C TYR A 246 1.82 -0.92 -12.77
N VAL A 247 1.31 -2.05 -12.29
CA VAL A 247 1.87 -3.39 -12.62
C VAL A 247 1.85 -3.62 -14.14
N TYR A 248 0.74 -3.35 -14.83
CA TYR A 248 0.66 -3.56 -16.28
C TYR A 248 1.60 -2.63 -17.06
N VAL A 249 1.66 -1.35 -16.68
CA VAL A 249 2.58 -0.37 -17.29
C VAL A 249 4.04 -0.79 -17.07
N TYR A 250 4.40 -1.20 -15.85
CA TYR A 250 5.75 -1.67 -15.53
C TYR A 250 6.14 -2.91 -16.33
N THR A 251 5.21 -3.85 -16.54
CA THR A 251 5.44 -5.00 -17.41
C THR A 251 5.64 -4.59 -18.86
N VAL A 252 4.78 -3.75 -19.44
CA VAL A 252 4.91 -3.33 -20.84
C VAL A 252 6.19 -2.52 -21.07
N ALA A 253 6.54 -1.63 -20.15
CA ALA A 253 7.74 -0.80 -20.24
C ALA A 253 9.05 -1.60 -20.06
N GLY A 254 9.05 -2.62 -19.20
CA GLY A 254 10.28 -3.23 -18.69
C GLY A 254 10.45 -4.73 -18.87
N TYR A 255 9.40 -5.51 -19.14
CA TYR A 255 9.51 -6.96 -19.21
C TYR A 255 10.07 -7.44 -20.56
N THR A 256 11.09 -8.29 -20.49
CA THR A 256 11.69 -8.95 -21.65
C THR A 256 11.38 -10.46 -21.58
N PRO A 257 10.44 -10.99 -22.39
CA PRO A 257 10.01 -12.39 -22.31
C PRO A 257 11.12 -13.42 -22.53
N THR A 258 12.10 -13.13 -23.41
CA THR A 258 13.25 -14.00 -23.67
C THR A 258 14.15 -14.13 -22.46
N ASP A 259 14.47 -13.00 -21.83
CA ASP A 259 15.45 -12.90 -20.75
C ASP A 259 14.81 -13.19 -19.38
N ARG A 260 13.46 -13.14 -19.32
CA ARG A 260 12.65 -13.34 -18.11
C ARG A 260 12.98 -12.33 -16.99
N THR A 261 13.24 -11.08 -17.38
CA THR A 261 13.62 -9.99 -16.47
C THR A 261 12.71 -8.78 -16.62
N PHE A 262 12.51 -8.04 -15.53
CA PHE A 262 11.97 -6.68 -15.56
C PHE A 262 13.09 -5.65 -15.48
N ARG A 263 13.14 -4.74 -16.44
CA ARG A 263 13.96 -3.52 -16.38
C ARG A 263 13.22 -2.45 -15.57
N PRO A 264 13.80 -1.87 -14.51
CA PRO A 264 13.10 -0.87 -13.71
C PRO A 264 12.85 0.45 -14.44
N ILE A 265 11.63 0.99 -14.32
CA ILE A 265 11.33 2.38 -14.68
C ILE A 265 12.06 3.30 -13.69
N LYS A 266 13.17 3.93 -14.11
CA LYS A 266 14.04 4.73 -13.24
C LYS A 266 13.31 5.84 -12.51
N GLN A 267 12.39 6.52 -13.18
CA GLN A 267 11.58 7.61 -12.64
C GLN A 267 10.65 7.16 -11.49
N TRP A 268 10.39 5.85 -11.37
CA TRP A 268 9.52 5.29 -10.33
C TRP A 268 10.30 4.59 -9.21
N GLN A 269 11.63 4.55 -9.29
CA GLN A 269 12.54 3.96 -8.29
C GLN A 269 13.27 5.06 -7.48
N LEU A 270 12.62 6.20 -7.27
CA LEU A 270 13.17 7.33 -6.52
C LEU A 270 12.95 7.13 -5.02
N ASP A 271 13.93 7.49 -4.18
CA ASP A 271 13.84 7.33 -2.72
C ASP A 271 12.66 8.09 -2.08
N SER A 272 12.20 9.17 -2.72
CA SER A 272 11.05 9.95 -2.28
C SER A 272 9.77 9.47 -2.95
N LEU A 273 8.83 8.94 -2.15
CA LEU A 273 7.48 8.60 -2.58
C LEU A 273 6.77 9.77 -3.28
N VAL A 274 6.99 11.00 -2.81
CA VAL A 274 6.46 12.23 -3.43
C VAL A 274 7.05 12.46 -4.82
N ALA A 275 8.33 12.16 -5.02
CA ALA A 275 8.96 12.25 -6.34
C ALA A 275 8.45 11.16 -7.29
N ILE A 276 8.22 9.93 -6.81
CA ILE A 276 7.52 8.88 -7.58
C ILE A 276 6.11 9.37 -7.97
N GLY A 277 5.38 9.99 -7.04
CA GLY A 277 4.05 10.56 -7.30
C GLY A 277 4.07 11.62 -8.40
N LYS A 278 5.03 12.56 -8.35
CA LYS A 278 5.22 13.59 -9.38
C LYS A 278 5.54 12.95 -10.75
N ALA A 279 6.42 11.95 -10.79
CA ALA A 279 6.75 11.22 -12.02
C ALA A 279 5.55 10.43 -12.60
N LYS A 280 4.72 9.80 -11.76
CA LYS A 280 3.49 9.12 -12.17
C LYS A 280 2.42 10.07 -12.67
N HIS A 281 2.26 11.23 -12.04
CA HIS A 281 1.36 12.28 -12.52
C HIS A 281 1.78 12.71 -13.93
N TRP A 282 3.05 13.04 -14.16
CA TRP A 282 3.55 13.39 -15.49
C TRP A 282 3.39 12.25 -16.51
N PHE A 283 3.62 10.99 -16.13
CA PHE A 283 3.34 9.85 -17.01
C PHE A 283 1.87 9.81 -17.49
N LEU A 284 0.90 10.15 -16.65
CA LEU A 284 -0.51 10.23 -17.05
C LEU A 284 -0.78 11.48 -17.91
N THR A 285 -0.27 12.65 -17.51
CA THR A 285 -0.66 13.95 -18.08
C THR A 285 0.15 14.41 -19.28
N ASP A 286 1.44 14.08 -19.34
CA ASP A 286 2.40 14.45 -20.38
C ASP A 286 2.61 13.28 -21.39
N THR A 287 2.85 13.62 -22.65
CA THR A 287 3.06 12.64 -23.73
C THR A 287 4.52 12.19 -23.83
N LYS A 288 5.47 13.11 -23.64
CA LYS A 288 6.92 12.86 -23.73
C LYS A 288 7.42 12.03 -22.55
N GLU A 289 6.89 12.23 -21.34
CA GLU A 289 7.21 11.36 -20.20
C GLU A 289 6.65 9.93 -20.39
N LYS A 290 5.48 9.82 -21.01
CA LYS A 290 4.87 8.54 -21.38
C LYS A 290 5.67 7.80 -22.45
N GLU A 291 6.13 8.50 -23.48
CA GLU A 291 7.04 7.97 -24.50
C GLU A 291 8.38 7.50 -23.90
N GLN A 292 8.95 8.26 -22.95
CA GLN A 292 10.18 7.87 -22.24
C GLN A 292 10.01 6.60 -21.41
N VAL A 293 8.88 6.43 -20.72
CA VAL A 293 8.57 5.20 -19.96
C VAL A 293 8.48 3.99 -20.89
N PHE A 294 7.88 4.14 -22.07
CA PHE A 294 7.70 3.04 -23.02
C PHE A 294 8.84 2.88 -24.05
N ALA A 295 9.90 3.68 -23.97
CA ALA A 295 10.97 3.72 -24.98
C ALA A 295 11.69 2.38 -25.25
N PHE A 296 11.67 1.46 -24.28
CA PHE A 296 12.32 0.14 -24.36
C PHE A 296 11.32 -1.04 -24.39
N THR A 297 10.04 -0.76 -24.72
CA THR A 297 8.97 -1.77 -24.82
C THR A 297 9.33 -2.88 -25.81
N HIS A 298 9.27 -4.14 -25.36
CA HIS A 298 9.49 -5.32 -26.20
C HIS A 298 8.40 -5.46 -27.29
N GLU A 299 8.74 -6.03 -28.45
CA GLU A 299 7.85 -6.12 -29.63
C GLU A 299 6.47 -6.71 -29.29
N ASP A 300 6.43 -7.82 -28.55
CA ASP A 300 5.21 -8.49 -28.05
C ASP A 300 4.19 -7.56 -27.37
N PHE A 301 4.65 -6.46 -26.76
CA PHE A 301 3.81 -5.51 -26.04
C PHE A 301 3.51 -4.22 -26.83
N LYS A 302 4.20 -3.93 -27.94
CA LYS A 302 3.95 -2.73 -28.75
C LYS A 302 2.51 -2.60 -29.28
N PRO A 303 1.76 -3.67 -29.60
CA PRO A 303 0.34 -3.54 -29.94
C PRO A 303 -0.50 -2.90 -28.83
N LEU A 304 -0.08 -3.02 -27.56
CA LEU A 304 -0.76 -2.42 -26.41
C LEU A 304 -0.52 -0.92 -26.27
N LEU A 305 0.41 -0.34 -27.04
CA LEU A 305 0.65 1.11 -27.07
C LEU A 305 -0.16 1.83 -28.16
N GLN A 306 -0.84 1.08 -29.03
CA GLN A 306 -1.64 1.67 -30.12
C GLN A 306 -2.91 2.34 -29.58
N PRO A 307 -3.38 3.46 -30.17
CA PRO A 307 -4.62 4.11 -29.77
C PRO A 307 -5.81 3.14 -29.78
N GLY A 308 -6.58 3.12 -28.69
CA GLY A 308 -7.75 2.25 -28.54
C GLY A 308 -7.45 0.85 -28.02
N SER A 309 -6.17 0.50 -27.78
CA SER A 309 -5.82 -0.67 -26.98
C SER A 309 -6.36 -0.55 -25.54
N PHE A 310 -6.58 -1.69 -24.86
CA PHE A 310 -7.05 -1.64 -23.46
C PHE A 310 -6.10 -0.87 -22.53
N LEU A 311 -4.78 -0.93 -22.76
CA LEU A 311 -3.82 -0.24 -21.91
C LEU A 311 -3.88 1.28 -22.12
N THR A 312 -4.03 1.75 -23.36
CA THR A 312 -4.22 3.19 -23.61
C THR A 312 -5.55 3.69 -23.03
N GLU A 313 -6.60 2.88 -23.05
CA GLU A 313 -7.89 3.18 -22.40
C GLU A 313 -7.83 3.15 -20.86
N LEU A 314 -7.07 2.23 -20.23
CA LEU A 314 -6.82 2.26 -18.79
C LEU A 314 -6.02 3.51 -18.38
N ILE A 315 -4.94 3.84 -19.11
CA ILE A 315 -4.17 5.07 -18.88
C ILE A 315 -5.07 6.31 -19.04
N ARG A 316 -5.97 6.33 -20.03
CA ARG A 316 -6.96 7.40 -20.23
C ARG A 316 -7.96 7.49 -19.08
N LEU A 317 -8.42 6.35 -18.55
CA LEU A 317 -9.29 6.30 -17.38
C LEU A 317 -8.63 6.93 -16.15
N PHE A 318 -7.40 6.51 -15.80
CA PHE A 318 -6.71 7.04 -14.63
C PHE A 318 -6.22 8.48 -14.82
N ARG A 319 -5.90 8.91 -16.05
CA ARG A 319 -5.70 10.35 -16.35
C ARG A 319 -6.96 11.18 -16.06
N ALA A 320 -8.15 10.64 -16.32
CA ALA A 320 -9.41 11.33 -16.01
C ALA A 320 -9.69 11.36 -14.50
N VAL A 321 -9.29 10.33 -13.75
CA VAL A 321 -9.32 10.30 -12.27
C VAL A 321 -8.37 11.36 -11.70
N GLU A 322 -7.16 11.49 -12.25
CA GLU A 322 -6.18 12.49 -11.80
C GLU A 322 -6.66 13.93 -12.04
N ARG A 323 -7.29 14.20 -13.19
CA ARG A 323 -7.91 15.52 -13.46
C ARG A 323 -8.96 15.92 -12.42
N LYS A 324 -9.67 14.96 -11.84
CA LYS A 324 -10.61 15.22 -10.73
C LYS A 324 -9.89 15.53 -9.41
N MET A 325 -8.65 15.08 -9.22
CA MET A 325 -7.82 15.57 -8.12
C MET A 325 -7.31 16.99 -8.37
N ASP A 326 -6.96 17.33 -9.62
CA ASP A 326 -6.55 18.70 -9.96
C ASP A 326 -7.71 19.69 -9.73
N GLU A 327 -8.94 19.32 -10.12
CA GLU A 327 -10.17 20.05 -9.79
C GLU A 327 -10.39 20.22 -8.27
N ILE A 328 -10.09 19.20 -7.44
CA ILE A 328 -10.13 19.33 -5.97
C ILE A 328 -9.09 20.33 -5.46
N LYS A 329 -7.88 20.36 -6.05
CA LYS A 329 -6.85 21.36 -5.65
C LYS A 329 -7.27 22.77 -6.04
N ASP A 330 -7.81 22.95 -7.24
CA ASP A 330 -8.31 24.24 -7.72
C ASP A 330 -9.41 24.77 -6.78
N LEU A 331 -10.30 23.91 -6.28
CA LEU A 331 -11.30 24.24 -5.26
C LEU A 331 -10.68 24.53 -3.88
N GLU A 332 -9.68 23.76 -3.45
CA GLU A 332 -8.95 23.99 -2.19
C GLU A 332 -8.19 25.32 -2.18
N ASP A 333 -7.63 25.74 -3.32
CA ASP A 333 -6.98 27.04 -3.49
C ASP A 333 -8.02 28.16 -3.61
N ALA A 334 -9.15 27.93 -4.31
CA ALA A 334 -10.28 28.86 -4.39
C ALA A 334 -10.97 29.11 -3.04
N ARG A 335 -10.82 28.20 -2.06
CA ARG A 335 -11.27 28.35 -0.66
C ARG A 335 -10.74 29.62 0.01
N TRP A 336 -9.63 30.18 -0.48
CA TRP A 336 -9.09 31.46 -0.01
C TRP A 336 -9.98 32.68 -0.37
N PHE A 337 -10.87 32.53 -1.36
CA PHE A 337 -11.70 33.60 -1.92
C PHE A 337 -13.21 33.39 -1.76
N GLY A 338 -13.65 32.25 -1.22
CA GLY A 338 -15.06 31.84 -1.17
C GLY A 338 -15.57 31.46 0.23
N SER A 339 -16.84 31.04 0.28
CA SER A 339 -17.46 30.45 1.48
C SER A 339 -16.87 29.07 1.77
N ALA A 340 -16.53 28.81 3.03
CA ALA A 340 -15.87 27.56 3.42
C ALA A 340 -16.80 26.34 3.40
N GLU A 341 -18.12 26.54 3.47
CA GLU A 341 -19.12 25.48 3.52
C GLU A 341 -19.45 24.96 2.10
N ASP A 342 -19.67 25.87 1.16
CA ASP A 342 -19.96 25.53 -0.24
C ASP A 342 -18.79 24.77 -0.90
N VAL A 343 -17.56 25.24 -0.65
CA VAL A 343 -16.34 24.61 -1.19
C VAL A 343 -16.13 23.19 -0.67
N GLU A 344 -16.44 22.91 0.60
CA GLU A 344 -16.30 21.55 1.16
C GLU A 344 -17.36 20.59 0.58
N ALA A 345 -18.58 21.08 0.32
CA ALA A 345 -19.63 20.31 -0.35
C ALA A 345 -19.26 19.99 -1.81
N GLU A 346 -18.74 20.96 -2.56
CA GLU A 346 -18.25 20.77 -3.93
C GLU A 346 -17.08 19.76 -3.98
N ILE A 347 -16.09 19.92 -3.11
CA ILE A 347 -14.95 18.98 -2.99
C ILE A 347 -15.44 17.56 -2.70
N SER A 348 -16.37 17.38 -1.76
CA SER A 348 -16.95 16.09 -1.42
C SER A 348 -17.67 15.44 -2.62
N GLU A 349 -18.43 16.23 -3.39
CA GLU A 349 -19.09 15.75 -4.61
C GLU A 349 -18.08 15.33 -5.70
N VAL A 350 -16.98 16.08 -5.86
CA VAL A 350 -15.90 15.75 -6.79
C VAL A 350 -15.12 14.51 -6.34
N GLU A 351 -14.87 14.34 -5.04
CA GLU A 351 -14.27 13.13 -4.46
C GLU A 351 -15.15 11.90 -4.69
N GLU A 352 -16.45 11.99 -4.43
CA GLU A 352 -17.39 10.88 -4.63
C GLU A 352 -17.50 10.49 -6.11
N LYS A 353 -17.60 11.49 -7.01
CA LYS A 353 -17.53 11.28 -8.47
C LYS A 353 -16.23 10.57 -8.86
N ARG A 354 -15.08 11.04 -8.36
CA ARG A 354 -13.74 10.49 -8.64
C ARG A 354 -13.61 9.03 -8.19
N ASP A 355 -14.12 8.70 -7.02
CA ASP A 355 -14.09 7.33 -6.51
C ASP A 355 -14.97 6.39 -7.36
N LYS A 356 -16.19 6.82 -7.73
CA LYS A 356 -17.10 6.07 -8.61
C LYS A 356 -16.60 5.90 -10.05
N MET A 357 -15.57 6.63 -10.49
CA MET A 357 -15.03 6.50 -11.86
C MET A 357 -14.35 5.16 -12.13
N VAL A 358 -13.86 4.44 -11.12
CA VAL A 358 -13.08 3.21 -11.28
C VAL A 358 -13.74 2.07 -10.52
N THR A 359 -14.39 1.17 -11.26
CA THR A 359 -15.03 -0.04 -10.72
C THR A 359 -14.44 -1.29 -11.36
N TYR A 360 -14.55 -2.44 -10.69
CA TYR A 360 -14.12 -3.74 -11.23
C TYR A 360 -14.71 -4.00 -12.63
N SER A 361 -16.04 -3.91 -12.77
CA SER A 361 -16.74 -4.12 -14.04
C SER A 361 -16.22 -3.22 -15.16
N LYS A 362 -15.94 -1.95 -14.85
CA LYS A 362 -15.38 -1.01 -15.84
C LYS A 362 -13.94 -1.36 -16.21
N PHE A 363 -13.14 -1.83 -15.26
CA PHE A 363 -11.76 -2.27 -15.47
C PHE A 363 -11.71 -3.54 -16.35
N MET A 364 -12.50 -4.56 -15.99
CA MET A 364 -12.62 -5.83 -16.75
C MET A 364 -13.14 -5.61 -18.17
N ARG A 365 -14.16 -4.76 -18.33
CA ARG A 365 -14.68 -4.36 -19.66
C ARG A 365 -13.62 -3.66 -20.51
N ILE A 366 -12.74 -2.84 -19.92
CA ILE A 366 -11.63 -2.23 -20.68
C ILE A 366 -10.60 -3.29 -21.08
N LEU A 367 -10.25 -4.22 -20.19
CA LEU A 367 -9.37 -5.36 -20.50
C LEU A 367 -9.94 -6.31 -21.58
N GLY A 368 -11.24 -6.23 -21.90
CA GLY A 368 -11.93 -7.18 -22.77
C GLY A 368 -12.19 -8.53 -22.09
N ALA A 369 -12.07 -8.61 -20.77
CA ALA A 369 -12.24 -9.82 -19.99
C ALA A 369 -13.69 -9.97 -19.47
N SER A 370 -14.20 -11.20 -19.43
CA SER A 370 -15.50 -11.50 -18.84
C SER A 370 -15.49 -11.29 -17.32
N GLU A 371 -16.57 -10.69 -16.81
CA GLU A 371 -16.87 -10.69 -15.39
C GLU A 371 -17.37 -12.08 -14.97
N ASP A 372 -16.70 -12.70 -14.01
CA ASP A 372 -17.05 -14.03 -13.49
C ASP A 372 -18.22 -13.94 -12.48
N MET A 373 -19.41 -13.60 -13.00
CA MET A 373 -20.66 -13.37 -12.23
C MET A 373 -21.06 -14.53 -11.33
#